data_AF-A0A970F3B8-F1
#
_entry.id   AF-A0A970F3B8-F1
#
_cell.length_a   1.000
_cell.length_b   1.000
_cell.length_c   1.000
_cell.angle_alpha   90.00
_cell.angle_beta   90.00
_cell.angle_gamma   90.00
#
_symmetry.space_group_name_H-M   'P 1'
#
loop_
_entity.id
_entity.type
_entity.pdbx_description
1 polymer ?
#
loop_
_entity_poly.entity_id
_entity_poly.type
_entity_poly.pdbx_seq_one_letter_code
_entity_poly.pdbx_strand_id
1 'polypeptide(L)'
;QGRKLVDGAVREPVPARVLAESGCDFVIAVDLGFGSDADGNITDLSEVVSQSLDVLGEEVSDYVLHQYADVVVAPRVGSASLTQVHRIPEFIEAGRQAARAAVPDIRKALSRKRLRRARALAWAGSTVAAANTSYI
;
A
#
# COMPACT_ATOMS: atom_id res chain seq x y z
N GLN A 1 23.03 3.03 -18.41
CA GLN A 1 22.15 3.79 -19.32
C GLN A 1 22.01 5.21 -18.79
N GLY A 2 22.39 6.23 -19.56
CA GLY A 2 22.43 7.64 -19.13
C GLY A 2 21.05 8.31 -19.03
N ARG A 3 20.17 7.80 -18.16
CA ARG A 3 18.83 8.36 -17.91
C ARG A 3 18.88 9.31 -16.71
N LYS A 4 18.10 10.40 -16.77
CA LYS A 4 17.78 11.23 -15.60
C LYS A 4 16.66 10.56 -14.81
N LEU A 5 16.83 10.46 -13.50
CA LEU A 5 15.88 9.82 -12.59
C LEU A 5 15.35 10.87 -11.62
N VAL A 6 14.12 10.66 -11.18
CA VAL A 6 13.43 11.44 -10.14
C VAL A 6 12.88 10.47 -9.10
N ASP A 7 12.36 11.01 -8.00
CA ASP A 7 11.74 10.21 -6.95
C ASP A 7 10.56 9.37 -7.49
N GLY A 8 10.37 8.16 -6.93
CA GLY A 8 9.34 7.22 -7.36
C GLY A 8 7.91 7.67 -7.03
N ALA A 9 7.74 8.58 -6.07
CA ALA A 9 6.44 9.07 -5.61
C ALA A 9 5.64 9.77 -6.72
N VAL A 10 6.30 10.30 -7.76
CA VAL A 10 5.63 10.88 -8.94
C VAL A 10 4.90 9.85 -9.80
N ARG A 11 5.12 8.55 -9.56
CA ARG A 11 4.48 7.44 -10.30
C ARG A 11 3.65 6.55 -9.40
N GLU A 12 4.22 6.10 -8.29
CA GLU A 12 3.57 5.19 -7.35
C GLU A 12 4.17 5.44 -5.95
N PRO A 13 3.50 6.28 -5.12
CA PRO A 13 3.99 6.67 -3.79
C PRO A 13 4.26 5.47 -2.88
N VAL A 14 3.34 4.49 -2.91
CA VAL A 14 3.47 3.22 -2.20
C VAL A 14 3.47 2.09 -3.24
N PRO A 15 4.61 1.39 -3.47
CA PRO A 15 4.81 0.48 -4.59
C PRO A 15 4.15 -0.90 -4.40
N ALA A 16 2.88 -0.94 -3.97
CA ALA A 16 2.16 -2.17 -3.69
C ALA A 16 1.97 -3.04 -4.94
N ARG A 17 1.73 -2.41 -6.11
CA ARG A 17 1.56 -3.15 -7.36
C ARG A 17 2.84 -3.86 -7.75
N VAL A 18 3.99 -3.17 -7.66
CA VAL A 18 5.28 -3.73 -8.04
C VAL A 18 5.57 -5.00 -7.24
N LEU A 19 5.28 -5.00 -5.93
CA LEU A 19 5.45 -6.17 -5.08
C LEU A 19 4.48 -7.30 -5.45
N ALA A 20 3.21 -6.98 -5.67
CA ALA A 20 2.20 -7.97 -6.07
C ALA A 20 2.56 -8.64 -7.42
N GLU A 21 2.95 -7.85 -8.43
CA GLU A 21 3.36 -8.33 -9.75
C GLU A 21 4.69 -9.10 -9.70
N SER A 22 5.57 -8.79 -8.75
CA SER A 22 6.82 -9.52 -8.51
C SER A 22 6.60 -10.89 -7.83
N GLY A 23 5.36 -11.28 -7.57
CA GLY A 23 5.02 -12.58 -7.00
C GLY A 23 5.08 -12.62 -5.48
N CYS A 24 5.03 -11.48 -4.79
CA CYS A 24 4.90 -11.48 -3.34
C CYS A 24 3.60 -12.16 -2.91
N ASP A 25 3.72 -13.13 -2.01
CA ASP A 25 2.58 -13.89 -1.51
C ASP A 25 1.62 -13.08 -0.66
N PHE A 26 2.08 -11.99 -0.05
CA PHE A 26 1.28 -11.11 0.81
C PHE A 26 1.91 -9.72 0.84
N VAL A 27 1.11 -8.68 0.66
CA VAL A 27 1.55 -7.28 0.58
C VAL A 27 0.91 -6.48 1.71
N ILE A 28 1.73 -5.88 2.55
CA ILE A 28 1.32 -4.90 3.56
C ILE A 28 1.83 -3.55 3.09
N ALA A 29 0.91 -2.63 2.80
CA ALA A 29 1.24 -1.26 2.45
C ALA A 29 1.26 -0.40 3.71
N VAL A 30 2.23 0.52 3.79
CA VAL A 30 2.25 1.57 4.80
C VAL A 30 2.11 2.90 4.05
N ASP A 31 0.96 3.55 4.20
CA ASP A 31 0.68 4.81 3.55
C ASP A 31 0.73 5.94 4.60
N LEU A 32 1.54 6.96 4.32
CA LEU A 32 1.65 8.14 5.18
C LEU A 32 0.69 9.25 4.75
N GLY A 33 0.01 9.07 3.62
CA GLY A 33 -0.85 10.07 3.00
C GLY A 33 -0.07 11.23 2.39
N PHE A 34 -0.81 12.13 1.74
CA PHE A 34 -0.30 13.41 1.28
C PHE A 34 -0.62 14.44 2.36
N GLY A 35 0.41 15.09 2.88
CA GLY A 35 0.29 16.07 3.96
C GLY A 35 -0.46 17.30 3.49
N SER A 36 -1.79 17.25 3.52
CA SER A 36 -2.62 18.42 3.29
C SER A 36 -2.74 19.19 4.60
N ASP A 37 -1.84 20.16 4.81
CA ASP A 37 -2.18 21.33 5.60
C ASP A 37 -3.29 22.06 4.84
N ALA A 38 -4.54 21.65 5.07
CA ALA A 38 -5.72 22.39 4.61
C ALA A 38 -5.95 23.66 5.46
N ASP A 39 -4.88 24.33 5.88
CA ASP A 39 -4.93 25.63 6.55
C ASP A 39 -5.09 26.73 5.49
N GLY A 40 -6.19 26.63 4.73
CA GLY A 40 -7.03 27.71 4.18
C GLY A 40 -6.43 28.90 3.41
N ASN A 41 -5.12 29.05 3.29
CA ASN A 41 -4.46 30.20 2.70
C ASN A 41 -3.77 29.82 1.40
N ILE A 42 -4.57 29.30 0.46
CA ILE A 42 -4.14 29.16 -0.93
C ILE A 42 -3.93 30.57 -1.47
N THR A 43 -2.69 31.02 -1.51
CA THR A 43 -2.37 32.42 -1.82
C THR A 43 -1.91 32.57 -3.28
N ASP A 44 -1.29 31.52 -3.84
CA ASP A 44 -0.63 31.55 -5.14
C ASP A 44 -1.00 30.36 -6.07
N LEU A 45 -0.85 30.55 -7.39
CA LEU A 45 -1.15 29.53 -8.40
C LEU A 45 -0.30 28.25 -8.24
N SER A 46 0.95 28.37 -7.79
CA SER A 46 1.82 27.20 -7.55
C SER A 46 1.32 26.32 -6.40
N GLU A 47 0.66 26.92 -5.41
CA GLU A 47 0.09 26.21 -4.27
C GLU A 47 -1.17 25.45 -4.70
N VAL A 48 -2.03 26.09 -5.51
CA VAL A 48 -3.18 25.42 -6.16
C VAL A 48 -2.73 24.19 -6.95
N VAL A 49 -1.69 24.34 -7.78
CA VAL A 49 -1.15 23.23 -8.58
C VAL A 49 -0.61 22.12 -7.69
N SER A 50 0.15 22.45 -6.64
CA SER A 50 0.72 21.46 -5.73
C SER A 50 -0.39 20.69 -4.98
N GLN A 51 -1.37 21.40 -4.44
CA GLN A 51 -2.52 20.80 -3.77
C GLN A 51 -3.34 19.92 -4.72
N SER A 52 -3.50 20.34 -5.98
CA SER A 52 -4.19 19.53 -6.99
C SER A 52 -3.42 18.24 -7.29
N LEU A 53 -2.08 18.30 -7.33
CA LEU A 53 -1.24 17.11 -7.49
C LEU A 53 -1.29 16.20 -6.26
N ASP A 54 -1.34 16.75 -5.05
CA ASP A 54 -1.47 15.98 -3.82
C ASP A 54 -2.80 15.21 -3.78
N VAL A 55 -3.92 15.88 -4.10
CA VAL A 55 -5.25 15.24 -4.19
C VAL A 55 -5.28 14.14 -5.25
N LEU A 56 -4.70 14.38 -6.43
CA LEU A 56 -4.58 13.37 -7.47
C LEU A 56 -3.69 12.20 -7.04
N GLY A 57 -2.60 12.50 -6.33
CA GLY A 57 -1.69 11.50 -5.78
C GLY A 57 -2.39 10.60 -4.77
N GLU A 58 -3.21 11.18 -3.89
CA GLU A 58 -3.98 10.46 -2.88
C GLU A 58 -4.98 9.50 -3.52
N GLU A 59 -5.77 9.97 -4.48
CA GLU A 59 -6.74 9.13 -5.21
C GLU A 59 -6.04 7.95 -5.94
N VAL A 60 -4.89 8.21 -6.56
CA VAL A 60 -4.10 7.17 -7.22
C VAL A 60 -3.53 6.18 -6.20
N SER A 61 -3.02 6.65 -5.07
CA SER A 61 -2.53 5.80 -3.98
C SER A 61 -3.64 4.89 -3.49
N ASP A 62 -4.79 5.46 -3.13
CA ASP A 62 -5.95 4.71 -2.66
C ASP A 62 -6.39 3.64 -3.65
N TYR A 63 -6.49 3.99 -4.94
CA TYR A 63 -6.85 3.03 -5.97
C TYR A 63 -5.84 1.87 -6.07
N VAL A 64 -4.54 2.18 -6.13
CA VAL A 64 -3.48 1.17 -6.23
C VAL A 64 -3.46 0.29 -4.98
N LEU A 65 -3.53 0.89 -3.80
CA LEU A 65 -3.50 0.16 -2.54
C LEU A 65 -4.72 -0.74 -2.39
N HIS A 66 -5.91 -0.28 -2.78
CA HIS A 66 -7.12 -1.11 -2.78
C HIS A 66 -7.02 -2.35 -3.69
N GLN A 67 -6.31 -2.24 -4.81
CA GLN A 67 -6.18 -3.34 -5.76
C GLN A 67 -5.05 -4.31 -5.40
N TYR A 68 -3.92 -3.81 -4.88
CA TYR A 68 -2.69 -4.58 -4.79
C TYR A 68 -2.19 -4.86 -3.37
N ALA A 69 -2.67 -4.15 -2.35
CA ALA A 69 -2.34 -4.43 -0.96
C ALA A 69 -3.35 -5.39 -0.31
N ASP A 70 -2.87 -6.37 0.46
CA ASP A 70 -3.75 -7.21 1.28
C ASP A 70 -4.20 -6.48 2.55
N VAL A 71 -3.35 -5.60 3.08
CA VAL A 71 -3.62 -4.71 4.22
C VAL A 71 -2.90 -3.39 4.00
N VAL A 72 -3.59 -2.29 4.31
CA VAL A 72 -3.01 -0.94 4.37
C VAL A 72 -2.92 -0.51 5.83
N VAL A 73 -1.77 0.00 6.24
CA VAL A 73 -1.53 0.61 7.54
C VAL A 73 -1.28 2.09 7.32
N ALA A 74 -2.10 2.94 7.92
CA ALA A 74 -1.98 4.39 7.79
C ALA A 74 -1.66 5.05 9.15
N PRO A 75 -0.36 5.25 9.48
CA PRO A 75 0.04 5.96 10.68
C PRO A 75 -0.42 7.42 10.68
N ARG A 76 -0.98 7.89 11.79
CA ARG A 76 -1.36 9.29 11.95
C ARG A 76 -0.13 10.12 12.31
N VAL A 77 0.47 10.78 11.33
CA VAL A 77 1.66 11.64 11.51
C VAL A 77 1.38 13.14 11.35
N GLY A 78 0.14 13.52 11.00
CA GLY A 78 -0.26 14.92 10.81
C GLY A 78 0.53 15.60 9.69
N SER A 79 0.76 16.91 9.82
CA SER A 79 1.66 17.67 8.94
C SER A 79 3.13 17.41 9.24
N ALA A 80 3.55 16.18 8.96
CA ALA A 80 4.93 15.78 9.06
C ALA A 80 5.74 16.44 7.94
N SER A 81 6.60 17.39 8.31
CA SER A 81 7.56 17.97 7.36
C SER A 81 8.87 17.17 7.36
N LEU A 82 9.44 16.96 6.17
CA LEU A 82 10.70 16.23 5.98
C LEU A 82 11.89 16.85 6.75
N THR A 83 11.77 18.11 7.18
CA THR A 83 12.81 18.82 7.94
C THR A 83 12.63 18.72 9.47
N GLN A 84 11.52 18.19 9.96
CA GLN A 84 11.20 18.10 11.39
C GLN A 84 11.89 16.91 12.10
N VAL A 85 13.22 16.87 12.06
CA VAL A 85 14.02 15.78 12.63
C VAL A 85 13.84 15.61 14.15
N HIS A 86 13.47 16.68 14.86
CA HIS A 86 13.22 16.64 16.30
C HIS A 86 11.95 15.83 16.67
N ARG A 87 11.02 15.63 15.73
CA ARG A 87 9.77 14.86 15.92
C ARG A 87 9.91 13.38 15.55
N ILE A 88 11.08 12.92 15.12
CA ILE A 88 11.31 11.50 14.76
C ILE A 88 10.82 10.52 15.85
N PRO A 89 11.05 10.74 17.16
CA PRO A 89 10.54 9.82 18.19
C PRO A 89 9.01 9.70 18.19
N GLU A 90 8.30 10.80 17.92
CA GLU A 90 6.83 10.83 17.80
C GLU A 90 6.36 10.03 16.60
N PHE A 91 6.98 10.21 15.43
CA PHE A 91 6.64 9.47 14.21
C PHE A 91 6.87 7.96 14.35
N ILE A 92 7.97 7.57 15.02
CA ILE A 92 8.25 6.15 15.31
C ILE A 92 7.14 5.56 16.19
N GLU A 93 6.70 6.30 17.22
CA GLU A 93 5.63 5.84 18.10
C GLU A 93 4.28 5.77 17.39
N ALA A 94 3.95 6.76 16.55
CA ALA A 94 2.75 6.74 15.71
C ALA A 94 2.72 5.50 14.78
N GLY A 95 3.85 5.19 14.13
CA GLY A 95 4.00 3.99 13.31
C GLY A 95 3.84 2.71 14.12
N ARG A 96 4.43 2.65 15.32
CA ARG A 96 4.32 1.50 16.23
C ARG A 96 2.88 1.25 16.66
N GLN A 97 2.13 2.31 17.00
CA GLN A 97 0.73 2.21 17.39
C GLN A 97 -0.14 1.73 16.22
N ALA A 98 0.03 2.32 15.03
CA ALA A 98 -0.71 1.94 13.83
C ALA A 98 -0.44 0.47 13.45
N ALA A 99 0.83 0.04 13.47
CA ALA A 99 1.20 -1.34 13.19
C ALA A 99 0.58 -2.32 14.21
N ARG A 100 0.63 -2.00 15.51
CA ARG A 100 0.01 -2.82 16.57
C ARG A 100 -1.51 -2.92 16.39
N ALA A 101 -2.17 -1.81 16.06
CA ALA A 101 -3.60 -1.77 15.81
C ALA A 101 -4.01 -2.60 14.58
N ALA A 102 -3.14 -2.69 13.56
CA ALA A 102 -3.40 -3.46 12.35
C ALA A 102 -3.15 -4.98 12.49
N VAL A 103 -2.48 -5.44 13.55
CA VAL A 103 -2.16 -6.88 13.74
C VAL A 103 -3.38 -7.81 13.59
N PRO A 104 -4.56 -7.52 14.18
CA PRO A 104 -5.74 -8.37 14.01
C PRO A 104 -6.16 -8.51 12.54
N ASP A 105 -6.15 -7.41 11.79
CA ASP A 105 -6.53 -7.39 10.37
C ASP A 105 -5.50 -8.10 9.50
N ILE A 106 -4.20 -7.92 9.78
CA ILE A 106 -3.11 -8.67 9.15
C ILE A 106 -3.30 -10.16 9.35
N ARG A 107 -3.56 -10.61 10.59
CA ARG A 107 -3.79 -12.04 10.89
C ARG A 107 -5.01 -12.58 10.16
N LYS A 108 -6.10 -11.81 10.08
CA LYS A 108 -7.34 -12.17 9.39
C LYS A 108 -7.17 -12.21 7.86
N ALA A 109 -6.43 -11.27 7.28
CA ALA A 109 -6.12 -11.26 5.86
C ALA A 109 -5.22 -12.44 5.48
N LEU A 110 -4.18 -12.70 6.28
CA LEU A 110 -3.25 -13.81 6.05
C LEU A 110 -3.95 -15.17 6.12
N SER A 111 -4.84 -15.38 7.12
CA SER A 111 -5.59 -16.62 7.24
C SER A 111 -6.54 -16.84 6.05
N ARG A 112 -7.27 -15.79 5.62
CA ARG A 112 -8.12 -15.84 4.42
C ARG A 112 -7.32 -16.20 3.17
N LYS A 113 -6.15 -15.59 2.97
CA LYS A 113 -5.30 -15.85 1.79
C LYS A 113 -4.74 -17.28 1.78
N ARG A 114 -4.26 -17.77 2.94
CA ARG A 114 -3.84 -19.17 3.12
C ARG A 114 -4.96 -20.16 2.78
N LEU A 115 -6.18 -19.90 3.26
CA LEU A 115 -7.33 -20.77 2.97
C LEU A 115 -7.68 -20.77 1.47
N ARG A 116 -7.71 -19.60 0.82
CA ARG A 116 -7.95 -19.50 -0.63
C ARG A 116 -6.91 -20.27 -1.43
N ARG A 117 -5.63 -20.14 -1.07
CA ARG A 117 -4.52 -20.86 -1.73
C ARG A 117 -4.63 -22.38 -1.54
N ALA A 118 -4.94 -22.84 -0.32
CA ALA A 118 -5.14 -24.26 -0.04
C ALA A 118 -6.32 -24.85 -0.84
N ARG A 119 -7.45 -24.13 -0.93
CA ARG A 119 -8.62 -24.55 -1.73
C ARG A 119 -8.31 -24.60 -3.22
N ALA A 120 -7.59 -23.62 -3.75
CA ALA A 120 -7.17 -23.61 -5.16
C ALA A 120 -6.26 -24.79 -5.50
N LEU A 121 -5.29 -25.10 -4.63
CA LEU A 121 -4.40 -26.25 -4.79
C LEU A 121 -5.15 -27.58 -4.73
N ALA A 122 -6.08 -27.73 -3.78
CA ALA A 122 -6.92 -28.92 -3.67
C ALA A 122 -7.79 -29.12 -4.94
N TRP A 123 -8.41 -28.04 -5.44
CA TRP A 123 -9.20 -28.07 -6.67
C TRP A 123 -8.38 -28.52 -7.87
N ALA A 124 -7.21 -27.90 -8.08
CA ALA A 124 -6.30 -28.26 -9.17
C ALA A 124 -5.87 -29.73 -9.12
N GLY A 125 -5.57 -30.26 -7.91
CA GLY A 125 -5.23 -31.66 -7.72
C GLY A 125 -6.36 -32.62 -8.09
N SER A 126 -7.61 -32.28 -7.75
CA SER A 126 -8.79 -33.10 -8.09
C SER A 126 -9.13 -33.09 -9.58
N THR A 127 -8.92 -31.98 -10.30
CA THR A 127 -9.16 -31.91 -11.75
C THR A 127 -8.17 -32.77 -12.54
N VAL A 128 -6.89 -32.77 -12.12
CA VAL A 128 -5.85 -33.62 -12.74
C VAL A 128 -6.13 -35.10 -12.50
N ALA A 129 -6.57 -35.48 -11.30
CA ALA A 129 -6.94 -36.87 -10.99
C ALA A 129 -8.13 -37.35 -11.82
N ALA A 130 -9.18 -36.52 -11.99
CA ALA A 130 -10.33 -36.86 -12.81
C ALA A 130 -9.99 -36.99 -14.31
N ALA A 131 -9.09 -36.13 -14.83
CA ALA A 131 -8.66 -36.20 -16.23
C ALA A 131 -7.85 -37.46 -16.56
N ASN A 132 -7.06 -37.97 -15.61
CA ASN A 132 -6.26 -39.19 -15.79
C ASN A 132 -7.09 -40.49 -15.72
N THR A 133 -8.24 -40.49 -15.03
CA THR A 133 -9.13 -41.65 -14.95
C THR A 133 -9.99 -41.84 -16.20
N SER A 134 -10.20 -40.81 -17.02
CA SER A 134 -10.96 -40.91 -18.28
C SER A 134 -10.14 -41.40 -19.48
N TYR A 135 -8.85 -41.70 -19.31
CA TYR A 135 -7.94 -42.18 -20.37
C TYR A 135 -7.53 -43.66 -20.22
N ILE A 136 -8.11 -44.38 -19.26
CA ILE A 136 -7.96 -45.85 -19.06
C ILE A 136 -9.32 -46.49 -19.28
#